data_AF-A0A2D2DP34-F1
#
_entry.id   AF-A0A2D2DP34-F1
#
_cell.length_a   1.000
_cell.length_b   1.000
_cell.length_c   1.000
_cell.angle_alpha   90.00
_cell.angle_beta   90.00
_cell.angle_gamma   90.00
#
_symmetry.space_group_name_H-M   'P 1'
#
loop_
_entity.id
_entity.type
_entity.pdbx_description
1 polymer ?
#
loop_
_entity_poly.entity_id
_entity_poly.type
_entity_poly.pdbx_seq_one_letter_code
_entity_poly.pdbx_strand_id
1 'polypeptide(L)'
;MTFLTTVLAFLCALGPLIIFHELGHYTVARLCGVKVLRFSLGFGKVIWSRRFGADQTEWVVSMLPLGGYVRMLDDRDPDTRATSEADQAREFTRKSVWQRIAIVAAGPIANFLLAIAVFGGLYMVGMDEVGTRVRAMADTTPAFQAGLRGGDRIVGVNGVPVSTFSELRWETLKAVLDKSGVRLDVTQPGGARYSATLPPAALAGKDVEGDLLGELGISMFRSPVSIGKIPDSAGPAARAGMRPGDRVLSVDGKPLPDGAALMALIAQSCGRTLEFGIERDGRPLSLAVTPELNKATNRYRINAELLSLFEMVKVTLGPVDAVLAGANMTWQQSVMSLKMIGKMVTGQVSLANLTGVVTIADYAGKTARMGPIEFLSFIAVVSVSLGVMNLLPIPVLDGGLLLYYSLEVLTGRRLPDRIVELAQRAGIVFLVMLMALALFNDTMRLLRPAATPPANTYVRCPND
;
A
#
# COMPACT_ATOMS: atom_id res chain seq x y z
N MET A 1 -3.85 -0.36 -24.09
CA MET A 1 -5.08 0.29 -23.53
C MET A 1 -5.41 1.48 -24.40
N THR A 2 -6.67 1.89 -24.51
CA THR A 2 -6.94 3.27 -24.95
C THR A 2 -6.65 4.18 -23.75
N PHE A 3 -5.85 5.23 -23.96
CA PHE A 3 -5.53 6.26 -22.96
C PHE A 3 -6.77 6.72 -22.17
N LEU A 4 -7.92 6.79 -22.86
CA LEU A 4 -9.23 7.11 -22.29
C LEU A 4 -9.63 6.22 -21.10
N THR A 5 -9.43 4.90 -21.18
CA THR A 5 -9.80 3.98 -20.08
C THR A 5 -8.98 4.21 -18.82
N THR A 6 -7.69 4.53 -18.95
CA THR A 6 -6.83 4.89 -17.81
C THR A 6 -7.27 6.20 -17.18
N VAL A 7 -7.58 7.21 -18.00
CA VAL A 7 -8.08 8.50 -17.51
C VAL A 7 -9.41 8.33 -16.78
N LEU A 8 -10.36 7.58 -17.33
CA LEU A 8 -11.64 7.31 -16.68
C LEU A 8 -11.47 6.55 -15.36
N ALA A 9 -10.62 5.52 -15.32
CA ALA A 9 -10.32 4.77 -14.10
C ALA A 9 -9.67 5.68 -13.05
N PHE A 10 -8.74 6.54 -13.44
CA PHE A 10 -8.12 7.52 -12.55
C PHE A 10 -9.15 8.50 -11.96
N LEU A 11 -10.05 9.05 -12.78
CA LEU A 11 -11.11 9.94 -12.32
C LEU A 11 -12.10 9.23 -11.38
N CYS A 12 -12.46 7.98 -11.69
CA CYS A 12 -13.33 7.17 -10.83
C CYS A 12 -12.64 6.77 -9.52
N ALA A 13 -11.31 6.65 -9.51
CA ALA A 13 -10.56 6.37 -8.28
C ALA A 13 -10.40 7.62 -7.42
N LEU A 14 -9.95 8.74 -8.00
CA LEU A 14 -9.64 9.97 -7.25
C LEU A 14 -10.87 10.80 -6.88
N GLY A 15 -11.88 10.83 -7.76
CA GLY A 15 -13.09 11.64 -7.60
C GLY A 15 -13.82 11.37 -6.28
N PRO A 16 -14.20 10.12 -5.96
CA PRO A 16 -14.82 9.78 -4.69
C PRO A 16 -13.97 10.20 -3.50
N LEU A 17 -12.65 9.98 -3.53
CA LEU A 17 -11.76 10.32 -2.42
C LEU A 17 -11.79 11.82 -2.11
N ILE A 18 -11.69 12.65 -3.14
CA ILE A 18 -11.79 14.11 -2.98
C ILE A 18 -13.18 14.49 -2.46
N ILE A 19 -14.25 13.96 -3.07
CA ILE A 19 -15.62 14.29 -2.68
C ILE A 19 -15.87 13.96 -1.22
N PHE A 20 -15.52 12.76 -0.76
CA PHE A 20 -15.74 12.34 0.62
C PHE A 20 -14.90 13.16 1.61
N HIS A 21 -13.65 13.49 1.25
CA HIS A 21 -12.81 14.38 2.03
C HIS A 21 -13.44 15.76 2.22
N GLU A 22 -13.79 16.44 1.12
CA GLU A 22 -14.44 17.76 1.18
C GLU A 22 -15.80 17.69 1.87
N LEU A 23 -16.55 16.60 1.69
CA LEU A 23 -17.84 16.39 2.33
C LEU A 23 -17.70 16.28 3.86
N GLY A 24 -16.58 15.75 4.35
CA GLY A 24 -16.23 15.76 5.77
C GLY A 24 -16.19 17.19 6.33
N HIS A 25 -15.37 18.06 5.73
CA HIS A 25 -15.30 19.48 6.13
C HIS A 25 -16.65 20.17 6.01
N TYR A 26 -17.35 20.00 4.89
CA TYR A 26 -18.66 20.59 4.63
C TYR A 26 -19.67 20.22 5.72
N THR A 27 -19.77 18.92 6.02
CA THR A 27 -20.78 18.40 6.95
C THR A 27 -20.53 18.92 8.36
N VAL A 28 -19.29 18.83 8.85
CA VAL A 28 -18.96 19.28 10.21
C VAL A 28 -19.01 20.80 10.32
N ALA A 29 -18.63 21.55 9.28
CA ALA A 29 -18.79 23.00 9.25
C ALA A 29 -20.25 23.41 9.45
N ARG A 30 -21.18 22.77 8.74
CA ARG A 30 -22.62 23.06 8.89
C ARG A 30 -23.16 22.64 10.24
N LEU A 31 -22.72 21.50 10.79
CA LEU A 31 -23.08 21.06 12.15
C LEU A 31 -22.57 22.04 13.23
N CYS A 32 -21.41 22.67 13.02
CA CYS A 32 -20.89 23.73 13.89
C CYS A 32 -21.53 25.11 13.62
N GLY A 33 -22.53 25.19 12.72
CA GLY A 33 -23.21 26.42 12.37
C GLY A 33 -22.33 27.41 11.60
N VAL A 34 -21.32 26.94 10.87
CA VAL A 34 -20.51 27.74 9.95
C VAL A 34 -21.21 27.80 8.60
N LYS A 35 -21.28 28.99 7.99
CA LYS A 35 -21.85 29.17 6.65
C LYS A 35 -20.83 28.72 5.60
N VAL A 36 -21.26 27.82 4.71
CA VAL A 36 -20.43 27.35 3.59
C VAL A 36 -20.86 28.02 2.30
N LEU A 37 -19.93 28.71 1.66
CA LEU A 37 -20.18 29.53 0.48
C LEU A 37 -20.00 28.72 -0.81
N ARG A 38 -18.98 27.87 -0.87
CA ARG A 38 -18.67 27.05 -2.05
C ARG A 38 -18.16 25.67 -1.69
N PHE A 39 -18.61 24.67 -2.42
CA PHE A 39 -18.04 23.33 -2.47
C PHE A 39 -17.48 23.09 -3.88
N SER A 40 -16.17 22.94 -4.01
CA SER A 40 -15.52 22.78 -5.31
C SER A 40 -14.88 21.41 -5.44
N LEU A 41 -15.23 20.70 -6.51
CA LEU A 41 -14.49 19.54 -7.00
C LEU A 41 -13.54 20.00 -8.11
N GLY A 42 -12.24 19.94 -7.83
CA GLY A 42 -11.19 20.42 -8.71
C GLY A 42 -10.82 21.89 -8.54
N PHE A 43 -9.81 22.30 -9.30
CA PHE A 43 -9.27 23.66 -9.35
C PHE A 43 -9.35 24.27 -10.76
N GLY A 44 -9.16 25.60 -10.84
CA GLY A 44 -9.06 26.34 -12.09
C GLY A 44 -10.41 26.77 -12.66
N LYS A 45 -10.54 26.72 -14.00
CA LYS A 45 -11.74 27.19 -14.70
C LYS A 45 -12.96 26.34 -14.32
N VAL A 46 -14.03 27.00 -13.92
CA VAL A 46 -15.32 26.37 -13.64
C VAL A 46 -15.93 25.86 -14.94
N ILE A 47 -16.24 24.56 -14.99
CA ILE A 47 -16.95 23.93 -16.10
C ILE A 47 -18.45 23.97 -15.82
N TRP A 48 -18.84 23.74 -14.56
CA TRP A 48 -20.23 23.71 -14.15
C TRP A 48 -20.37 24.24 -12.72
N SER A 49 -21.44 24.99 -12.47
CA SER A 49 -21.81 25.40 -11.12
C SER A 49 -23.32 25.43 -10.91
N ARG A 50 -23.74 25.18 -9.67
CA ARG A 50 -25.14 25.31 -9.24
C ARG A 50 -25.22 25.71 -7.77
N ARG A 51 -26.12 26.63 -7.44
CA ARG A 51 -26.41 27.00 -6.04
C ARG A 51 -27.61 26.23 -5.52
N PHE A 52 -27.49 25.65 -4.33
CA PHE A 52 -28.58 24.89 -3.71
C PHE A 52 -28.47 24.85 -2.17
N GLY A 53 -29.61 24.69 -1.50
CA GLY A 53 -29.73 24.56 -0.05
C GLY A 53 -30.04 25.89 0.66
N ALA A 54 -30.26 25.80 1.98
CA ALA A 54 -30.63 26.96 2.81
C ALA A 54 -29.60 28.10 2.75
N ASP A 55 -28.31 27.76 2.63
CA ASP A 55 -27.22 28.73 2.56
C ASP A 55 -26.87 29.14 1.12
N GLN A 56 -27.61 28.66 0.12
CA GLN A 56 -27.31 28.87 -1.30
C GLN A 56 -25.86 28.53 -1.69
N THR A 57 -25.29 27.49 -1.04
CA THR A 57 -23.92 27.03 -1.29
C THR A 57 -23.74 26.74 -2.78
N GLU A 58 -22.65 27.28 -3.34
CA GLU A 58 -22.28 27.06 -4.74
C GLU A 58 -21.50 25.75 -4.90
N TRP A 59 -22.09 24.79 -5.59
CA TRP A 59 -21.47 23.51 -5.94
C TRP A 59 -20.79 23.68 -7.30
N VAL A 60 -19.49 23.41 -7.37
CA VAL A 60 -18.65 23.71 -8.53
C VAL A 60 -17.90 22.46 -8.96
N VAL A 61 -17.86 22.22 -10.27
CA VAL A 61 -16.94 21.27 -10.91
C VAL A 61 -16.00 22.05 -11.80
N SER A 62 -14.70 21.93 -11.53
CA SER A 62 -13.64 22.67 -12.21
C SER A 62 -12.82 21.76 -13.13
N MET A 63 -12.06 22.38 -14.05
CA MET A 63 -11.33 21.68 -15.10
C MET A 63 -10.20 20.75 -14.61
N LEU A 64 -9.54 21.08 -13.51
CA LEU A 64 -8.43 20.27 -12.99
C LEU A 64 -8.91 19.39 -11.83
N PRO A 65 -9.09 18.07 -12.02
CA PRO A 65 -9.63 17.16 -11.01
C PRO A 65 -8.53 16.69 -10.04
N LEU A 66 -7.67 17.58 -9.58
CA LEU A 66 -6.48 17.26 -8.76
C LEU A 66 -6.63 17.70 -7.30
N GLY A 67 -7.86 17.70 -6.78
CA GLY A 67 -8.21 18.05 -5.42
C GLY A 67 -9.58 18.71 -5.36
N GLY A 68 -9.90 19.31 -4.22
CA GLY A 68 -11.14 20.04 -3.98
C GLY A 68 -10.91 21.09 -2.91
N TYR A 69 -11.96 21.86 -2.61
CA TYR A 69 -11.96 22.71 -1.43
C TYR A 69 -13.39 23.07 -1.01
N VAL A 70 -13.58 23.26 0.29
CA VAL A 70 -14.76 23.88 0.90
C VAL A 70 -14.44 25.32 1.32
N ARG A 71 -15.02 26.30 0.62
CA ARG A 71 -14.89 27.73 1.00
C ARG A 71 -15.94 28.07 2.04
N MET A 72 -15.49 28.34 3.26
CA MET A 72 -16.31 28.76 4.39
C MET A 72 -16.37 30.28 4.49
N LEU A 73 -17.36 30.80 5.21
CA LEU A 73 -17.36 32.21 5.61
C LEU A 73 -16.22 32.44 6.61
N ASP A 74 -15.20 33.17 6.19
CA ASP A 74 -13.95 33.40 6.93
C ASP A 74 -13.54 34.87 6.77
N ASP A 75 -13.43 35.60 7.89
CA ASP A 75 -13.11 37.03 7.87
C ASP A 75 -11.66 37.33 7.47
N ARG A 76 -10.78 36.32 7.47
CA ARG A 76 -9.38 36.46 7.04
C ARG A 76 -9.26 36.56 5.52
N ASP A 77 -10.20 35.96 4.79
CA ASP A 77 -10.27 36.06 3.33
C ASP A 77 -11.14 37.28 2.95
N PRO A 78 -10.56 38.32 2.31
CA PRO A 78 -11.28 39.55 1.97
C PRO A 78 -12.54 39.33 1.14
N ASP A 79 -12.57 38.26 0.35
CA ASP A 79 -13.70 37.93 -0.53
C ASP A 79 -14.88 37.28 0.21
N THR A 80 -14.69 36.85 1.46
CA THR A 80 -15.67 36.06 2.22
C THR A 80 -16.04 36.70 3.56
N ARG A 81 -15.77 37.99 3.74
CA ARG A 81 -16.09 38.71 4.98
C ARG A 81 -17.59 38.72 5.27
N ALA A 82 -17.93 38.54 6.54
CA ALA A 82 -19.32 38.62 6.99
C ALA A 82 -19.89 40.04 6.78
N THR A 83 -21.00 40.14 6.05
CA THR A 83 -21.66 41.42 5.74
C THR A 83 -22.86 41.73 6.63
N SER A 84 -23.33 40.76 7.43
CA SER A 84 -24.46 40.91 8.35
C SER A 84 -24.13 40.35 9.73
N GLU A 85 -24.82 40.81 10.78
CA GLU A 85 -24.66 40.26 12.14
C GLU A 85 -24.99 38.76 12.21
N ALA A 86 -26.00 38.32 11.44
CA ALA A 86 -26.36 36.92 11.30
C ALA A 86 -25.22 36.08 10.67
N ASP A 87 -24.50 36.65 9.70
CA ASP A 87 -23.33 36.01 9.10
C ASP A 87 -22.13 36.01 10.05
N GLN A 88 -21.94 37.05 10.86
CA GLN A 88 -20.86 37.09 11.87
C GLN A 88 -20.98 35.95 12.88
N ALA A 89 -22.20 35.58 13.32
CA ALA A 89 -22.39 34.44 14.22
C ALA A 89 -22.04 33.08 13.57
N ARG A 90 -22.01 33.03 12.24
CA ARG A 90 -21.77 31.85 11.40
C ARG A 90 -20.40 31.86 10.72
N GLU A 91 -19.55 32.80 11.09
CA GLU A 91 -18.19 32.94 10.59
C GLU A 91 -17.25 31.95 11.30
N PHE A 92 -16.29 31.41 10.54
CA PHE A 92 -15.42 30.31 10.96
C PHE A 92 -14.46 30.67 12.10
N THR A 93 -13.80 31.83 12.04
CA THR A 93 -12.80 32.24 13.04
C THR A 93 -13.39 32.68 14.37
N ARG A 94 -14.68 32.98 14.43
CA ARG A 94 -15.44 33.25 15.66
C ARG A 94 -15.88 31.98 16.39
N LYS A 95 -15.82 30.80 15.74
CA LYS A 95 -16.08 29.53 16.41
C LYS A 95 -14.97 29.19 17.41
N SER A 96 -15.33 28.36 18.39
CA SER A 96 -14.36 27.85 19.37
C SER A 96 -13.26 27.05 18.68
N VAL A 97 -12.07 27.01 19.30
CA VAL A 97 -10.91 26.27 18.75
C VAL A 97 -11.25 24.80 18.51
N TRP A 98 -12.02 24.18 19.41
CA TRP A 98 -12.48 22.79 19.28
C TRP A 98 -13.40 22.57 18.07
N GLN A 99 -14.29 23.52 17.78
CA GLN A 99 -15.13 23.45 16.57
C GLN A 99 -14.26 23.57 15.32
N ARG A 100 -13.28 24.48 15.29
CA ARG A 100 -12.35 24.61 14.16
C ARG A 100 -11.51 23.34 13.96
N ILE A 101 -11.01 22.75 15.04
CA ILE A 101 -10.29 21.46 15.03
C ILE A 101 -11.19 20.36 14.47
N ALA A 102 -12.43 20.25 14.94
CA ALA A 102 -13.38 19.25 14.46
C ALA A 102 -13.66 19.39 12.96
N ILE A 103 -13.86 20.61 12.48
CA ILE A 103 -14.09 20.90 11.06
C ILE A 103 -12.89 20.50 10.20
N VAL A 104 -11.67 20.85 10.62
CA VAL A 104 -10.46 20.51 9.86
C VAL A 104 -10.13 19.02 9.93
N ALA A 105 -10.32 18.36 11.08
CA ALA A 105 -10.10 16.92 11.18
C ALA A 105 -11.14 16.09 10.40
N ALA A 106 -12.33 16.65 10.12
CA ALA A 106 -13.42 15.93 9.48
C ALA A 106 -13.08 15.41 8.09
N GLY A 107 -12.28 16.14 7.31
CA GLY A 107 -11.88 15.71 5.97
C GLY A 107 -11.02 14.43 5.98
N PRO A 108 -9.87 14.42 6.68
CA PRO A 108 -9.05 13.21 6.83
C PRO A 108 -9.82 12.05 7.46
N ILE A 109 -10.67 12.32 8.46
CA ILE A 109 -11.52 11.30 9.09
C ILE A 109 -12.50 10.69 8.07
N ALA A 110 -13.11 11.48 7.19
CA ALA A 110 -14.01 10.97 6.15
C ALA A 110 -13.30 9.99 5.21
N ASN A 111 -12.03 10.22 4.88
CA ASN A 111 -11.23 9.29 4.08
C ASN A 111 -10.96 7.96 4.82
N PHE A 112 -10.69 8.01 6.12
CA PHE A 112 -10.57 6.79 6.92
C PHE A 112 -11.90 6.03 6.99
N LEU A 113 -13.01 6.72 7.22
CA LEU A 113 -14.34 6.10 7.22
C LEU A 113 -14.69 5.47 5.87
N LEU A 114 -14.35 6.14 4.76
CA LEU A 114 -14.51 5.59 3.42
C LEU A 114 -13.67 4.32 3.24
N ALA A 115 -12.41 4.32 3.66
CA ALA A 115 -11.55 3.13 3.58
C ALA A 115 -12.12 1.96 4.39
N ILE A 116 -12.59 2.21 5.61
CA ILE A 116 -13.22 1.20 6.47
C ILE A 116 -14.45 0.62 5.80
N ALA A 117 -15.30 1.46 5.22
CA ALA A 117 -16.50 1.03 4.52
C ALA A 117 -16.18 0.19 3.28
N VAL A 118 -15.19 0.61 2.48
CA VAL A 118 -14.77 -0.13 1.28
C VAL A 118 -14.13 -1.46 1.64
N PHE A 119 -13.16 -1.49 2.55
CA PHE A 119 -12.55 -2.75 3.00
C PHE A 119 -13.59 -3.68 3.64
N GLY A 120 -14.47 -3.16 4.49
CA GLY A 120 -15.56 -3.95 5.08
C GLY A 120 -16.48 -4.55 4.03
N GLY A 121 -16.90 -3.76 3.03
CA GLY A 121 -17.69 -4.27 1.91
C GLY A 121 -16.96 -5.37 1.12
N LEU A 122 -15.65 -5.22 0.91
CA LEU A 122 -14.84 -6.23 0.23
C LEU A 122 -14.72 -7.54 1.04
N TYR A 123 -14.56 -7.46 2.35
CA TYR A 123 -14.57 -8.64 3.22
C TYR A 123 -15.93 -9.34 3.26
N MET A 124 -17.04 -8.62 3.11
CA MET A 124 -18.37 -9.24 3.00
C MET A 124 -18.55 -9.98 1.67
N VAL A 125 -17.99 -9.48 0.57
CA VAL A 125 -18.03 -10.13 -0.76
C VAL A 125 -17.04 -11.31 -0.85
N GLY A 126 -15.97 -11.25 -0.08
CA GLY A 126 -14.91 -12.23 -0.04
C GLY A 126 -13.66 -11.71 -0.75
N MET A 127 -12.61 -11.47 0.03
CA MET A 127 -11.32 -10.98 -0.44
C MET A 127 -10.29 -12.11 -0.40
N ASP A 128 -9.42 -12.17 -1.40
CA ASP A 128 -8.28 -13.09 -1.40
C ASP A 128 -7.16 -12.54 -0.51
N GLU A 129 -6.79 -13.30 0.52
CA GLU A 129 -5.67 -13.00 1.42
C GLU A 129 -4.60 -14.08 1.36
N VAL A 130 -3.37 -13.75 1.75
CA VAL A 130 -2.29 -14.75 1.83
C VAL A 130 -2.61 -15.75 2.94
N GLY A 131 -2.66 -17.04 2.59
CA GLY A 131 -2.92 -18.11 3.54
C GLY A 131 -1.76 -18.40 4.49
N THR A 132 -2.00 -19.27 5.47
CA THR A 132 -1.05 -19.62 6.55
C THR A 132 -0.13 -20.79 6.22
N ARG A 133 -0.04 -21.19 4.95
CA ARG A 133 0.89 -22.23 4.56
C ARG A 133 2.32 -21.70 4.63
N VAL A 134 3.21 -22.46 5.24
CA VAL A 134 4.59 -22.03 5.49
C VAL A 134 5.54 -22.58 4.43
N ARG A 135 6.52 -21.76 4.07
CA ARG A 135 7.64 -22.17 3.24
C ARG A 135 8.56 -23.14 4.00
N ALA A 136 9.37 -23.90 3.27
CA ALA A 136 10.54 -24.54 3.85
C ALA A 136 11.44 -23.51 4.54
N MET A 137 12.00 -23.90 5.68
CA MET A 137 12.76 -23.07 6.61
C MET A 137 14.06 -23.78 6.98
N ALA A 138 15.09 -23.01 7.33
CA ALA A 138 16.38 -23.57 7.74
C ALA A 138 16.25 -24.31 9.08
N ASP A 139 17.05 -25.35 9.26
CA ASP A 139 17.07 -26.19 10.46
C ASP A 139 17.50 -25.42 11.72
N THR A 140 18.24 -24.32 11.56
CA THR A 140 18.65 -23.41 12.63
C THR A 140 17.52 -22.52 13.18
N THR A 141 16.36 -22.47 12.52
CA THR A 141 15.28 -21.54 12.92
C THR A 141 14.46 -22.06 14.11
N PRO A 142 13.93 -21.16 14.97
CA PRO A 142 13.05 -21.57 16.07
C PRO A 142 11.84 -22.39 15.63
N ALA A 143 11.21 -22.03 14.51
CA ALA A 143 10.07 -22.77 13.96
C ALA A 143 10.45 -24.21 13.58
N PHE A 144 11.59 -24.41 12.92
CA PHE A 144 12.05 -25.76 12.57
C PHE A 144 12.31 -26.62 13.81
N GLN A 145 12.97 -26.05 14.81
CA GLN A 145 13.28 -26.70 16.08
C GLN A 145 12.01 -27.03 16.89
N ALA A 146 10.96 -26.23 16.75
CA ALA A 146 9.63 -26.49 17.31
C ALA A 146 8.84 -27.57 16.54
N GLY A 147 9.37 -28.10 15.44
CA GLY A 147 8.77 -29.17 14.65
C GLY A 147 8.11 -28.75 13.35
N LEU A 148 8.03 -27.45 13.03
CA LEU A 148 7.45 -26.99 11.75
C LEU A 148 8.28 -27.44 10.55
N ARG A 149 7.57 -27.77 9.47
CA ARG A 149 8.16 -28.19 8.20
C ARG A 149 7.55 -27.40 7.04
N GLY A 150 8.29 -27.34 5.93
CA GLY A 150 7.81 -26.69 4.72
C GLY A 150 6.54 -27.35 4.19
N GLY A 151 5.56 -26.54 3.80
CA GLY A 151 4.27 -26.99 3.28
C GLY A 151 3.21 -27.19 4.36
N ASP A 152 3.56 -27.12 5.64
CA ASP A 152 2.60 -27.13 6.75
C ASP A 152 1.66 -25.93 6.70
N ARG A 153 0.43 -26.10 7.17
CA ARG A 153 -0.54 -25.01 7.32
C ARG A 153 -0.82 -24.76 8.79
N ILE A 154 -0.56 -23.54 9.24
CA ILE A 154 -0.87 -23.13 10.62
C ILE A 154 -2.36 -22.75 10.67
N VAL A 155 -3.13 -23.44 11.49
CA VAL A 155 -4.60 -23.26 11.60
C VAL A 155 -5.02 -22.61 12.91
N GLY A 156 -4.10 -22.44 13.85
CA GLY A 156 -4.36 -21.76 15.11
C GLY A 156 -3.10 -21.29 15.83
N VAL A 157 -3.26 -20.27 16.66
CA VAL A 157 -2.23 -19.74 17.55
C VAL A 157 -2.82 -19.67 18.95
N ASN A 158 -2.24 -20.40 19.91
CA ASN A 158 -2.71 -20.45 21.31
C ASN A 158 -4.22 -20.76 21.44
N GLY A 159 -4.76 -21.61 20.55
CA GLY A 159 -6.18 -21.97 20.51
C GLY A 159 -7.08 -20.97 19.77
N VAL A 160 -6.56 -19.84 19.32
CA VAL A 160 -7.27 -18.89 18.43
C VAL A 160 -7.12 -19.37 16.98
N PRO A 161 -8.22 -19.63 16.25
CA PRO A 161 -8.14 -20.02 14.85
C PRO A 161 -7.50 -18.92 14.00
N VAL A 162 -6.63 -19.30 13.06
CA VAL A 162 -6.05 -18.39 12.07
C VAL A 162 -6.18 -18.99 10.68
N SER A 163 -6.53 -18.15 9.72
CA SER A 163 -6.75 -18.50 8.32
C SER A 163 -5.84 -17.72 7.38
N THR A 164 -5.44 -16.51 7.77
CA THR A 164 -4.54 -15.64 6.98
C THR A 164 -3.19 -15.44 7.65
N PHE A 165 -2.20 -15.10 6.85
CA PHE A 165 -0.86 -14.78 7.34
C PHE A 165 -0.86 -13.52 8.23
N SER A 166 -1.79 -12.58 7.97
CA SER A 166 -1.99 -11.37 8.78
C SER A 166 -2.49 -11.72 10.18
N GLU A 167 -3.48 -12.62 10.27
CA GLU A 167 -4.00 -13.15 11.55
C GLU A 167 -2.92 -13.92 12.32
N LEU A 168 -2.18 -14.80 11.63
CA LEU A 168 -1.06 -15.53 12.21
C LEU A 168 -0.01 -14.57 12.82
N ARG A 169 0.37 -13.52 12.08
CA ARG A 169 1.30 -12.51 12.56
C ARG A 169 0.75 -11.80 13.80
N TRP A 170 -0.51 -11.41 13.77
CA TRP A 170 -1.16 -10.65 14.84
C TRP A 170 -1.29 -11.46 16.14
N GLU A 171 -1.77 -12.70 16.07
CA GLU A 171 -1.90 -13.54 17.25
C GLU A 171 -0.54 -13.97 17.82
N THR A 172 0.46 -14.19 16.96
CA THR A 172 1.85 -14.41 17.41
C THR A 172 2.40 -13.19 18.12
N LEU A 173 2.16 -11.99 17.58
CA LEU A 173 2.59 -10.73 18.17
C LEU A 173 1.97 -10.52 19.56
N LYS A 174 0.67 -10.75 19.73
CA LYS A 174 0.01 -10.69 21.04
C LYS A 174 0.66 -11.62 22.06
N ALA A 175 0.89 -12.88 21.69
CA ALA A 175 1.51 -13.85 22.58
C ALA A 175 2.93 -13.43 23.02
N VAL A 176 3.71 -12.81 22.13
CA VAL A 176 5.02 -12.23 22.45
C VAL A 176 4.92 -11.05 23.41
N LEU A 177 3.94 -10.15 23.20
CA LEU A 177 3.69 -9.01 24.08
C LEU A 177 3.26 -9.46 25.49
N ASP A 178 2.49 -10.55 25.57
CA ASP A 178 2.07 -11.19 26.82
C ASP A 178 3.20 -12.01 27.48
N LYS A 179 4.40 -12.04 26.87
CA LYS A 179 5.57 -12.82 27.31
C LYS A 179 5.26 -14.32 27.47
N SER A 180 4.29 -14.80 26.72
CA SER A 180 3.84 -16.19 26.71
C SER A 180 4.54 -16.98 25.61
N GLY A 181 4.55 -18.31 25.72
CA GLY A 181 4.97 -19.17 24.61
C GLY A 181 3.94 -19.14 23.48
N VAL A 182 4.36 -19.49 22.27
CA VAL A 182 3.46 -19.56 21.11
C VAL A 182 3.26 -21.03 20.76
N ARG A 183 2.05 -21.55 20.99
CA ARG A 183 1.60 -22.85 20.50
C ARG A 183 0.92 -22.67 19.15
N LEU A 184 1.51 -23.21 18.11
CA LEU A 184 0.99 -23.22 16.76
C LEU A 184 0.25 -24.54 16.55
N ASP A 185 -1.02 -24.48 16.20
CA ASP A 185 -1.79 -25.66 15.77
C ASP A 185 -1.61 -25.82 14.27
N VAL A 186 -1.12 -26.99 13.84
CA VAL A 186 -0.59 -27.21 12.50
C VAL A 186 -1.28 -28.40 11.83
N THR A 187 -1.60 -28.25 10.55
CA THR A 187 -2.06 -29.33 9.67
C THR A 187 -1.02 -29.57 8.58
N GLN A 188 -0.50 -30.80 8.50
CA GLN A 188 0.44 -31.22 7.45
C GLN A 188 -0.28 -31.42 6.10
N PRO A 189 0.45 -31.41 4.97
CA PRO A 189 -0.14 -31.70 3.64
C PRO A 189 -0.93 -33.01 3.57
N GLY A 190 -0.55 -34.03 4.35
CA GLY A 190 -1.25 -35.33 4.45
C GLY A 190 -2.47 -35.33 5.38
N GLY A 191 -2.85 -34.20 5.96
CA GLY A 191 -4.01 -34.06 6.85
C GLY A 191 -3.74 -34.34 8.34
N ALA A 192 -2.57 -34.89 8.69
CA ALA A 192 -2.17 -35.09 10.07
C ALA A 192 -2.09 -33.73 10.80
N ARG A 193 -2.57 -33.70 12.06
CA ARG A 193 -2.54 -32.51 12.91
C ARG A 193 -1.56 -32.69 14.05
N TYR A 194 -0.83 -31.64 14.37
CA TYR A 194 0.08 -31.60 15.51
C TYR A 194 0.19 -30.16 16.03
N SER A 195 0.87 -29.97 17.16
CA SER A 195 1.17 -28.64 17.67
C SER A 195 2.68 -28.43 17.74
N ALA A 196 3.14 -27.28 17.23
CA ALA A 196 4.52 -26.82 17.36
C ALA A 196 4.57 -25.73 18.44
N THR A 197 5.43 -25.87 19.45
CA THR A 197 5.51 -24.89 20.54
C THR A 197 6.82 -24.14 20.50
N LEU A 198 6.72 -22.82 20.37
CA LEU A 198 7.84 -21.89 20.48
C LEU A 198 7.92 -21.41 21.94
N PRO A 199 8.99 -21.74 22.67
CA PRO A 199 9.14 -21.31 24.06
C PRO A 199 9.36 -19.80 24.14
N PRO A 200 9.01 -19.13 25.26
CA PRO A 200 9.25 -17.70 25.46
C PRO A 200 10.70 -17.27 25.19
N ALA A 201 11.67 -18.14 25.50
CA ALA A 201 13.09 -17.90 25.22
C ALA A 201 13.40 -17.71 23.72
N ALA A 202 12.67 -18.39 22.83
CA ALA A 202 12.82 -18.23 21.38
C ALA A 202 12.24 -16.90 20.86
N LEU A 203 11.38 -16.28 21.66
CA LEU A 203 10.68 -15.02 21.36
C LEU A 203 11.36 -13.80 22.01
N ALA A 204 12.25 -14.04 22.98
CA ALA A 204 12.93 -12.98 23.72
C ALA A 204 13.86 -12.17 22.82
N GLY A 205 13.75 -10.83 22.89
CA GLY A 205 14.62 -9.90 22.16
C GLY A 205 14.37 -9.83 20.64
N LYS A 206 13.28 -10.44 20.16
CA LYS A 206 12.86 -10.35 18.76
C LYS A 206 12.28 -8.98 18.43
N ASP A 207 12.48 -8.52 17.20
CA ASP A 207 11.95 -7.23 16.77
C ASP A 207 10.43 -7.32 16.57
N VAL A 208 9.71 -6.87 17.60
CA VAL A 208 8.25 -6.78 17.67
C VAL A 208 7.70 -5.79 16.63
N GLU A 209 8.51 -4.81 16.22
CA GLU A 209 8.15 -3.77 15.26
C GLU A 209 8.52 -4.13 13.81
N GLY A 210 9.39 -5.15 13.65
CA GLY A 210 9.96 -5.67 12.41
C GLY A 210 9.28 -6.93 11.87
N ASP A 211 10.07 -7.88 11.34
CA ASP A 211 9.57 -9.13 10.76
C ASP A 211 9.64 -10.29 11.76
N LEU A 212 8.80 -10.21 12.79
CA LEU A 212 8.73 -11.20 13.86
C LEU A 212 8.61 -12.65 13.34
N LEU A 213 7.72 -12.91 12.38
CA LEU A 213 7.54 -14.26 11.83
C LEU A 213 8.78 -14.72 11.05
N GLY A 214 9.36 -13.83 10.24
CA GLY A 214 10.61 -14.11 9.52
C GLY A 214 11.77 -14.46 10.47
N GLU A 215 11.92 -13.75 11.58
CA GLU A 215 12.94 -14.04 12.60
C GLU A 215 12.73 -15.38 13.33
N LEU A 216 11.51 -15.92 13.29
CA LEU A 216 11.17 -17.26 13.78
C LEU A 216 11.37 -18.35 12.72
N GLY A 217 11.65 -17.98 11.47
CA GLY A 217 11.74 -18.89 10.32
C GLY A 217 10.41 -19.18 9.64
N ILE A 218 9.33 -18.48 10.03
CA ILE A 218 8.01 -18.64 9.44
C ILE A 218 7.87 -17.64 8.30
N SER A 219 7.75 -18.14 7.07
CA SER A 219 7.56 -17.31 5.88
C SER A 219 6.44 -17.85 5.00
N MET A 220 5.82 -16.94 4.25
CA MET A 220 4.69 -17.24 3.36
C MET A 220 5.08 -18.27 2.31
N PHE A 221 4.28 -19.32 2.15
CA PHE A 221 4.43 -20.28 1.07
C PHE A 221 4.22 -19.61 -0.29
N ARG A 222 5.07 -19.96 -1.24
CA ARG A 222 4.93 -19.59 -2.65
C ARG A 222 4.79 -20.85 -3.48
N SER A 223 3.99 -20.77 -4.53
CA SER A 223 3.90 -21.83 -5.52
C SER A 223 5.29 -22.10 -6.13
N PRO A 224 5.58 -23.37 -6.49
CA PRO A 224 6.71 -23.69 -7.34
C PRO A 224 6.73 -22.78 -8.58
N VAL A 225 7.93 -22.46 -9.04
CA VAL A 225 8.12 -21.48 -10.11
C VAL A 225 7.48 -22.02 -11.38
N SER A 226 6.62 -21.24 -11.99
CA SER A 226 6.03 -21.55 -13.30
C SER A 226 6.52 -20.53 -14.33
N ILE A 227 6.76 -20.99 -15.55
CA ILE A 227 7.13 -20.11 -16.65
C ILE A 227 5.88 -19.36 -17.11
N GLY A 228 5.97 -18.02 -17.12
CA GLY A 228 4.97 -17.12 -17.65
C GLY A 228 5.18 -16.87 -19.13
N LYS A 229 5.04 -15.61 -19.58
CA LYS A 229 5.31 -15.26 -20.97
C LYS A 229 6.80 -15.41 -21.30
N ILE A 230 7.08 -15.83 -22.52
CA ILE A 230 8.42 -15.85 -23.10
C ILE A 230 8.41 -14.81 -24.22
N PRO A 231 8.86 -13.56 -23.95
CA PRO A 231 8.67 -12.44 -24.88
C PRO A 231 9.53 -12.56 -26.14
N ASP A 232 10.64 -13.27 -26.04
CA ASP A 232 11.65 -13.42 -27.08
C ASP A 232 11.71 -14.88 -27.53
N SER A 233 11.10 -15.16 -28.69
CA SER A 233 11.08 -16.50 -29.29
C SER A 233 12.45 -17.00 -29.74
N ALA A 234 13.43 -16.09 -29.89
CA ALA A 234 14.81 -16.45 -30.18
C ALA A 234 15.66 -16.58 -28.90
N GLY A 235 15.11 -16.25 -27.73
CA GLY A 235 15.82 -16.24 -26.46
C GLY A 235 16.09 -17.65 -25.89
N PRO A 236 16.94 -17.76 -24.85
CA PRO A 236 17.39 -19.05 -24.33
C PRO A 236 16.29 -20.02 -23.92
N ALA A 237 15.28 -19.56 -23.17
CA ALA A 237 14.15 -20.40 -22.74
C ALA A 237 13.36 -20.94 -23.94
N ALA A 238 13.08 -20.09 -24.93
CA ALA A 238 12.36 -20.49 -26.15
C ALA A 238 13.16 -21.51 -26.97
N ARG A 239 14.47 -21.29 -27.16
CA ARG A 239 15.34 -22.23 -27.90
C ARG A 239 15.47 -23.59 -27.21
N ALA A 240 15.45 -23.59 -25.89
CA ALA A 240 15.41 -24.82 -25.11
C ALA A 240 14.03 -25.50 -25.11
N GLY A 241 13.02 -24.89 -25.73
CA GLY A 241 11.68 -25.45 -25.84
C GLY A 241 10.81 -25.28 -24.59
N MET A 242 11.16 -24.35 -23.69
CA MET A 242 10.28 -23.96 -22.58
C MET A 242 9.00 -23.32 -23.11
N ARG A 243 7.91 -23.50 -22.38
CA ARG A 243 6.58 -22.99 -22.72
C ARG A 243 5.94 -22.32 -21.50
N PRO A 244 5.06 -21.31 -21.71
CA PRO A 244 4.21 -20.82 -20.64
C PRO A 244 3.43 -21.97 -19.99
N GLY A 245 3.40 -22.01 -18.66
CA GLY A 245 2.80 -23.08 -17.87
C GLY A 245 3.76 -24.16 -17.39
N ASP A 246 4.99 -24.24 -17.93
CA ASP A 246 6.00 -25.19 -17.42
C ASP A 246 6.31 -24.91 -15.95
N ARG A 247 6.19 -25.93 -15.10
CA ARG A 247 6.53 -25.82 -13.67
C ARG A 247 7.97 -26.25 -13.48
N VAL A 248 8.83 -25.35 -13.03
CA VAL A 248 10.22 -25.65 -12.72
C VAL A 248 10.30 -26.31 -11.35
N LEU A 249 10.74 -27.57 -11.33
CA LEU A 249 10.88 -28.38 -10.12
C LEU A 249 12.32 -28.33 -9.58
N SER A 250 13.30 -28.35 -10.49
CA SER A 250 14.72 -28.41 -10.13
C SER A 250 15.61 -27.77 -11.19
N VAL A 251 16.80 -27.35 -10.79
CA VAL A 251 17.89 -26.98 -11.69
C VAL A 251 19.15 -27.74 -11.30
N ASP A 252 19.81 -28.38 -12.27
CA ASP A 252 20.98 -29.25 -12.07
C ASP A 252 20.74 -30.32 -11.00
N GLY A 253 19.56 -30.94 -11.01
CA GLY A 253 19.13 -31.96 -10.04
C GLY A 253 18.83 -31.43 -8.63
N LYS A 254 18.99 -30.12 -8.37
CA LYS A 254 18.68 -29.50 -7.08
C LYS A 254 17.24 -28.99 -7.07
N PRO A 255 16.38 -29.39 -6.11
CA PRO A 255 15.03 -28.86 -5.97
C PRO A 255 15.03 -27.34 -5.78
N LEU A 256 14.09 -26.66 -6.42
CA LEU A 256 13.96 -25.21 -6.36
C LEU A 256 12.87 -24.80 -5.36
N PRO A 257 13.22 -24.02 -4.31
CA PRO A 257 12.25 -23.62 -3.31
C PRO A 257 11.38 -22.42 -3.74
N ASP A 258 11.88 -21.53 -4.59
CA ASP A 258 11.14 -20.36 -5.11
C ASP A 258 11.81 -19.71 -6.34
N GLY A 259 11.16 -18.64 -6.84
CA GLY A 259 11.66 -17.85 -7.97
C GLY A 259 12.94 -17.07 -7.68
N ALA A 260 13.16 -16.65 -6.43
CA ALA A 260 14.37 -15.94 -6.05
C ALA A 260 15.60 -16.85 -6.14
N ALA A 261 15.50 -18.09 -5.65
CA ALA A 261 16.54 -19.09 -5.79
C ALA A 261 16.84 -19.40 -7.27
N LEU A 262 15.80 -19.51 -8.10
CA LEU A 262 15.99 -19.71 -9.54
C LEU A 262 16.74 -18.53 -10.20
N MET A 263 16.33 -17.30 -9.91
CA MET A 263 16.99 -16.11 -10.43
C MET A 263 18.45 -16.02 -9.99
N ALA A 264 18.76 -16.40 -8.75
CA ALA A 264 20.13 -16.46 -8.26
C ALA A 264 20.97 -17.51 -9.00
N LEU A 265 20.43 -18.72 -9.22
CA LEU A 265 21.11 -19.77 -9.98
C LEU A 265 21.37 -19.36 -11.44
N ILE A 266 20.38 -18.74 -12.10
CA ILE A 266 20.54 -18.24 -13.47
C ILE A 266 21.62 -17.14 -13.51
N ALA A 267 21.59 -16.19 -12.56
CA ALA A 267 22.56 -15.12 -12.52
C ALA A 267 24.00 -15.63 -12.27
N GLN A 268 24.14 -16.70 -11.50
CA GLN A 268 25.42 -17.36 -11.18
C GLN A 268 25.83 -18.43 -12.21
N SER A 269 25.05 -18.64 -13.27
CA SER A 269 25.36 -19.69 -14.24
C SER A 269 26.63 -19.39 -15.04
N CYS A 270 27.02 -18.12 -15.14
CA CYS A 270 28.18 -17.70 -15.94
C CYS A 270 28.11 -18.20 -17.40
N GLY A 271 26.90 -18.26 -17.97
CA GLY A 271 26.68 -18.74 -19.33
C GLY A 271 26.74 -20.26 -19.48
N ARG A 272 26.99 -21.01 -18.39
CA ARG A 272 26.92 -22.47 -18.38
C ARG A 272 25.47 -22.91 -18.65
N THR A 273 25.32 -23.96 -19.44
CA THR A 273 24.06 -24.66 -19.61
C THR A 273 23.60 -25.25 -18.27
N LEU A 274 22.36 -24.94 -17.92
CA LEU A 274 21.68 -25.43 -16.74
C LEU A 274 20.65 -26.48 -17.16
N GLU A 275 20.59 -27.60 -16.45
CA GLU A 275 19.58 -28.64 -16.66
C GLU A 275 18.33 -28.32 -15.85
N PHE A 276 17.25 -27.93 -16.51
CA PHE A 276 15.97 -27.65 -15.88
C PHE A 276 15.10 -28.90 -15.84
N GLY A 277 14.86 -29.42 -14.64
CA GLY A 277 13.79 -30.39 -14.41
C GLY A 277 12.46 -29.65 -14.30
N ILE A 278 11.60 -29.83 -15.29
CA ILE A 278 10.27 -29.20 -15.36
C ILE A 278 9.16 -30.25 -15.35
N GLU A 279 7.96 -29.83 -15.00
CA GLU A 279 6.72 -30.56 -15.20
C GLU A 279 5.85 -29.82 -16.22
N ARG A 280 5.47 -30.51 -17.29
CA ARG A 280 4.55 -30.03 -18.33
C ARG A 280 3.40 -31.01 -18.44
N ASP A 281 2.17 -30.52 -18.25
CA ASP A 281 0.95 -31.34 -18.28
C ASP A 281 1.03 -32.59 -17.37
N GLY A 282 1.65 -32.44 -16.20
CA GLY A 282 1.86 -33.52 -15.23
C GLY A 282 2.97 -34.51 -15.57
N ARG A 283 3.72 -34.30 -16.66
CA ARG A 283 4.84 -35.15 -17.07
C ARG A 283 6.17 -34.46 -16.74
N PRO A 284 7.14 -35.17 -16.14
CA PRO A 284 8.48 -34.63 -15.94
C PRO A 284 9.25 -34.58 -17.27
N LEU A 285 9.91 -33.45 -17.55
CA LEU A 285 10.85 -33.26 -18.66
C LEU A 285 12.15 -32.63 -18.14
N SER A 286 13.28 -32.92 -18.80
CA SER A 286 14.53 -32.18 -18.61
C SER A 286 14.78 -31.30 -19.83
N LEU A 287 15.06 -30.02 -19.62
CA LEU A 287 15.42 -29.07 -20.67
C LEU A 287 16.78 -28.43 -20.35
N ALA A 288 17.71 -28.54 -21.30
CA ALA A 288 19.00 -27.86 -21.23
C ALA A 288 18.83 -26.40 -21.67
N VAL A 289 18.99 -25.46 -20.74
CA VAL A 289 18.87 -24.02 -21.03
C VAL A 289 20.19 -23.34 -20.79
N THR A 290 20.70 -22.61 -21.78
CA THR A 290 21.95 -21.85 -21.69
C THR A 290 21.65 -20.36 -21.50
N PRO A 291 21.75 -19.81 -20.27
CA PRO A 291 21.47 -18.41 -20.03
C PRO A 291 22.41 -17.50 -20.83
N GLU A 292 21.88 -16.39 -21.33
CA GLU A 292 22.65 -15.39 -22.08
C GLU A 292 22.90 -14.14 -21.25
N LEU A 293 24.08 -13.55 -21.45
CA LEU A 293 24.42 -12.28 -20.83
C LEU A 293 23.58 -11.16 -21.43
N ASN A 294 22.73 -10.56 -20.61
CA ASN A 294 22.12 -9.30 -20.96
C ASN A 294 23.15 -8.18 -20.83
N LYS A 295 23.67 -7.67 -21.95
CA LYS A 295 24.66 -6.59 -21.96
C LYS A 295 24.18 -5.30 -21.28
N ALA A 296 22.87 -5.03 -21.31
CA ALA A 296 22.31 -3.85 -20.66
C ALA A 296 22.31 -4.00 -19.13
N THR A 297 22.08 -5.19 -18.60
CA THR A 297 22.04 -5.40 -17.13
C THR A 297 23.27 -6.09 -16.57
N ASN A 298 24.21 -6.48 -17.43
CA ASN A 298 25.34 -7.37 -17.15
C ASN A 298 24.98 -8.59 -16.28
N ARG A 299 23.83 -9.21 -16.57
CA ARG A 299 23.32 -10.39 -15.84
C ARG A 299 22.90 -11.46 -16.82
N TYR A 300 23.21 -12.71 -16.49
CA TYR A 300 22.71 -13.86 -17.22
C TYR A 300 21.19 -14.00 -17.03
N ARG A 301 20.47 -14.30 -18.12
CA ARG A 301 19.02 -14.45 -18.14
C ARG A 301 18.59 -15.50 -19.16
N ILE A 302 17.39 -16.06 -18.96
CA ILE A 302 16.78 -17.00 -19.89
C ILE A 302 15.65 -16.41 -20.75
N ASN A 303 15.34 -15.11 -20.58
CA ASN A 303 14.25 -14.40 -21.27
C ASN A 303 12.84 -15.00 -21.06
N ALA A 304 12.56 -15.47 -19.85
CA ALA A 304 11.23 -15.94 -19.44
C ALA A 304 10.71 -15.14 -18.24
N GLU A 305 9.42 -14.83 -18.24
CA GLU A 305 8.70 -14.33 -17.06
C GLU A 305 8.57 -15.47 -16.05
N LEU A 306 8.83 -15.19 -14.77
CA LEU A 306 8.69 -16.18 -13.70
C LEU A 306 7.46 -15.87 -12.87
N LEU A 307 6.58 -16.85 -12.73
CA LEU A 307 5.38 -16.78 -11.89
C LEU A 307 5.63 -17.60 -10.62
N SER A 308 5.61 -16.96 -9.47
CA SER A 308 5.69 -17.61 -8.15
C SER A 308 4.73 -16.88 -7.21
N LEU A 309 3.53 -17.42 -7.11
CA LEU A 309 2.38 -16.79 -6.47
C LEU A 309 2.27 -17.25 -5.02
N PHE A 310 1.78 -16.37 -4.15
CA PHE A 310 1.38 -16.80 -2.83
C PHE A 310 0.14 -17.70 -2.91
N GLU A 311 0.01 -18.62 -1.96
CA GLU A 311 -1.25 -19.31 -1.78
C GLU A 311 -2.26 -18.32 -1.20
N MET A 312 -3.30 -18.04 -1.98
CA MET A 312 -4.38 -17.15 -1.57
C MET A 312 -5.54 -17.98 -0.99
N VAL A 313 -6.14 -17.49 0.08
CA VAL A 313 -7.36 -18.02 0.69
C VAL A 313 -8.42 -16.94 0.62
N LYS A 314 -9.64 -17.33 0.21
CA LYS A 314 -10.76 -16.41 0.16
C LYS A 314 -11.35 -16.25 1.56
N VAL A 315 -11.35 -15.03 2.07
CA VAL A 315 -11.86 -14.67 3.40
C VAL A 315 -13.17 -13.93 3.22
N THR A 316 -14.25 -14.50 3.74
CA THR A 316 -15.58 -13.89 3.77
C THR A 316 -16.02 -13.74 5.22
N LEU A 317 -16.39 -12.52 5.61
CA LEU A 317 -16.76 -12.17 6.99
C LEU A 317 -18.21 -11.68 7.08
N GLY A 318 -18.83 -11.88 8.25
CA GLY A 318 -20.12 -11.29 8.57
C GLY A 318 -20.03 -9.76 8.67
N PRO A 319 -21.16 -9.01 8.62
CA PRO A 319 -21.10 -7.56 8.50
C PRO A 319 -20.33 -6.82 9.60
N VAL A 320 -20.46 -7.28 10.85
CA VAL A 320 -19.76 -6.69 12.00
C VAL A 320 -18.26 -6.98 11.93
N ASP A 321 -17.89 -8.25 11.75
CA ASP A 321 -16.50 -8.67 11.66
C ASP A 321 -15.79 -8.05 10.45
N ALA A 322 -16.52 -7.87 9.34
CA ALA A 322 -16.01 -7.22 8.15
C ALA A 322 -15.68 -5.73 8.38
N VAL A 323 -16.54 -5.00 9.11
CA VAL A 323 -16.26 -3.60 9.46
C VAL A 323 -15.06 -3.51 10.42
N LEU A 324 -14.97 -4.41 11.39
CA LEU A 324 -13.82 -4.48 12.30
C LEU A 324 -12.52 -4.81 11.54
N ALA A 325 -12.57 -5.77 10.61
CA ALA A 325 -11.46 -6.10 9.73
C ALA A 325 -11.07 -4.92 8.83
N GLY A 326 -12.05 -4.19 8.28
CA GLY A 326 -11.82 -2.96 7.53
C GLY A 326 -11.16 -1.85 8.36
N ALA A 327 -11.56 -1.70 9.62
CA ALA A 327 -10.94 -0.79 10.58
C ALA A 327 -9.49 -1.18 10.89
N ASN A 328 -9.25 -2.47 11.13
CA ASN A 328 -7.90 -2.99 11.36
C ASN A 328 -7.00 -2.83 10.12
N MET A 329 -7.51 -3.13 8.92
CA MET A 329 -6.78 -2.91 7.66
C MET A 329 -6.45 -1.43 7.47
N THR A 330 -7.41 -0.55 7.69
CA THR A 330 -7.21 0.91 7.64
C THR A 330 -6.10 1.34 8.60
N TRP A 331 -6.15 0.87 9.86
CA TRP A 331 -5.13 1.15 10.87
C TRP A 331 -3.74 0.65 10.47
N GLN A 332 -3.64 -0.60 10.00
CA GLN A 332 -2.38 -1.19 9.57
C GLN A 332 -1.77 -0.41 8.39
N GLN A 333 -2.58 -0.04 7.40
CA GLN A 333 -2.17 0.79 6.28
C GLN A 333 -1.73 2.20 6.73
N SER A 334 -2.42 2.80 7.71
CA SER A 334 -2.02 4.07 8.30
C SER A 334 -0.66 3.99 9.00
N VAL A 335 -0.46 3.00 9.86
CA VAL A 335 0.81 2.79 10.58
C VAL A 335 1.94 2.50 9.60
N MET A 336 1.71 1.66 8.58
CA MET A 336 2.70 1.38 7.54
C MET A 336 3.07 2.63 6.75
N SER A 337 2.09 3.47 6.40
CA SER A 337 2.31 4.74 5.70
C SER A 337 3.17 5.70 6.54
N LEU A 338 2.84 5.86 7.81
CA LEU A 338 3.61 6.68 8.75
C LEU A 338 5.04 6.16 8.95
N LYS A 339 5.23 4.84 9.12
CA LYS A 339 6.56 4.22 9.20
C LYS A 339 7.37 4.46 7.93
N MET A 340 6.76 4.32 6.76
CA MET A 340 7.42 4.57 5.47
C MET A 340 7.84 6.03 5.31
N ILE A 341 6.97 6.97 5.69
CA ILE A 341 7.29 8.41 5.69
C ILE A 341 8.43 8.70 6.66
N GLY A 342 8.38 8.16 7.89
CA GLY A 342 9.45 8.30 8.88
C GLY A 342 10.79 7.80 8.34
N LYS A 343 10.82 6.59 7.75
CA LYS A 343 12.03 6.02 7.14
C LYS A 343 12.56 6.84 5.95
N MET A 344 11.69 7.50 5.20
CA MET A 344 12.08 8.42 4.12
C MET A 344 12.73 9.69 4.68
N VAL A 345 12.16 10.27 5.74
CA VAL A 345 12.71 11.47 6.40
C VAL A 345 14.06 11.17 7.06
N THR A 346 14.26 9.97 7.63
CA THR A 346 15.54 9.54 8.20
C THR A 346 16.56 9.06 7.15
N GLY A 347 16.22 9.06 5.86
CA GLY A 347 17.12 8.63 4.77
C GLY A 347 17.33 7.12 4.63
N GLN A 348 16.55 6.29 5.33
CA GLN A 348 16.61 4.82 5.21
C GLN A 348 15.94 4.30 3.94
N VAL A 349 14.95 5.05 3.43
CA VAL A 349 14.23 4.75 2.19
C VAL A 349 14.40 5.92 1.22
N SER A 350 14.69 5.60 -0.04
CA SER A 350 14.88 6.61 -1.09
C SER A 350 13.59 7.40 -1.36
N LEU A 351 13.71 8.73 -1.49
CA LEU A 351 12.65 9.63 -1.96
C LEU A 351 12.17 9.30 -3.39
N ALA A 352 12.92 8.48 -4.14
CA ALA A 352 12.47 7.96 -5.43
C ALA A 352 11.20 7.11 -5.32
N ASN A 353 10.85 6.63 -4.12
CA ASN A 353 9.62 5.87 -3.84
C ASN A 353 8.38 6.73 -3.65
N LEU A 354 8.53 8.06 -3.60
CA LEU A 354 7.40 8.98 -3.58
C LEU A 354 6.59 8.82 -4.88
N THR A 355 5.33 8.43 -4.73
CA THR A 355 4.43 8.14 -5.85
C THR A 355 3.77 9.43 -6.33
N GLY A 356 3.91 9.75 -7.61
CA GLY A 356 3.23 10.90 -8.21
C GLY A 356 1.88 10.54 -8.84
N VAL A 357 1.21 11.56 -9.38
CA VAL A 357 -0.13 11.48 -9.98
C VAL A 357 -0.16 10.54 -11.18
N VAL A 358 0.92 10.48 -11.96
CA VAL A 358 0.98 9.65 -13.17
C VAL A 358 1.05 8.17 -12.80
N THR A 359 1.84 7.84 -11.77
CA THR A 359 1.88 6.48 -11.25
C THR A 359 0.51 6.07 -10.68
N ILE A 360 -0.18 6.94 -9.93
CA ILE A 360 -1.54 6.66 -9.44
C ILE A 360 -2.51 6.37 -10.60
N ALA A 361 -2.44 7.15 -11.69
CA ALA A 361 -3.28 6.93 -12.86
C ALA A 361 -3.01 5.58 -13.55
N ASP A 362 -1.75 5.20 -13.70
CA ASP A 362 -1.37 3.89 -14.26
C ASP A 362 -1.86 2.72 -13.38
N TYR A 363 -1.69 2.82 -12.07
CA TYR A 363 -2.20 1.82 -11.13
C TYR A 363 -3.73 1.72 -11.13
N ALA A 364 -4.43 2.86 -11.21
CA ALA A 364 -5.89 2.88 -11.34
C ALA A 364 -6.34 2.14 -12.62
N GLY A 365 -5.67 2.41 -13.76
CA GLY A 365 -5.97 1.74 -15.03
C GLY A 365 -5.67 0.24 -15.01
N LYS A 366 -4.60 -0.19 -14.34
CA LYS A 366 -4.23 -1.61 -14.17
C LYS A 366 -5.23 -2.34 -13.27
N THR A 367 -5.55 -1.78 -12.12
CA THR A 367 -6.47 -2.39 -11.14
C THR A 367 -7.88 -2.48 -11.67
N ALA A 368 -8.36 -1.46 -12.40
CA ALA A 368 -9.65 -1.52 -13.09
C ALA A 368 -9.78 -2.67 -14.10
N ARG A 369 -8.66 -3.21 -14.61
CA ARG A 369 -8.66 -4.39 -15.50
C ARG A 369 -8.61 -5.72 -14.76
N MET A 370 -8.02 -5.73 -13.57
CA MET A 370 -7.91 -6.94 -12.77
C MET A 370 -9.27 -7.32 -12.20
N GLY A 371 -10.08 -6.32 -11.87
CA GLY A 371 -11.45 -6.52 -11.44
C GLY A 371 -11.94 -5.41 -10.52
N PRO A 372 -13.22 -5.45 -10.14
CA PRO A 372 -13.78 -4.49 -9.20
C PRO A 372 -13.17 -4.62 -7.80
N ILE A 373 -12.78 -5.83 -7.37
CA ILE A 373 -12.21 -6.07 -6.03
C ILE A 373 -10.85 -5.36 -5.90
N GLU A 374 -9.97 -5.52 -6.89
CA GLU A 374 -8.64 -4.90 -6.92
C GLU A 374 -8.73 -3.39 -7.07
N PHE A 375 -9.67 -2.92 -7.90
CA PHE A 375 -9.90 -1.49 -8.09
C PHE A 375 -10.43 -0.81 -6.82
N LEU A 376 -11.40 -1.41 -6.13
CA LEU A 376 -11.92 -0.90 -4.87
C LEU A 376 -10.88 -1.00 -3.74
N SER A 377 -10.10 -2.09 -3.68
CA SER A 377 -8.98 -2.21 -2.74
C SER A 377 -7.95 -1.11 -2.95
N PHE A 378 -7.64 -0.79 -4.21
CA PHE A 378 -6.77 0.34 -4.55
C PHE A 378 -7.36 1.69 -4.08
N ILE A 379 -8.65 1.94 -4.33
CA ILE A 379 -9.33 3.14 -3.82
C ILE A 379 -9.22 3.22 -2.29
N ALA A 380 -9.43 2.12 -1.57
CA ALA A 380 -9.33 2.09 -0.12
C ALA A 380 -7.91 2.42 0.36
N VAL A 381 -6.87 1.82 -0.21
CA VAL A 381 -5.46 2.13 0.12
C VAL A 381 -5.12 3.60 -0.15
N VAL A 382 -5.53 4.13 -1.30
CA VAL A 382 -5.29 5.55 -1.62
C VAL A 382 -6.08 6.47 -0.68
N SER A 383 -7.30 6.09 -0.28
CA SER A 383 -8.09 6.81 0.72
C SER A 383 -7.35 6.93 2.05
N VAL A 384 -6.81 5.82 2.56
CA VAL A 384 -5.99 5.81 3.78
C VAL A 384 -4.77 6.70 3.63
N SER A 385 -4.03 6.56 2.52
CA SER A 385 -2.83 7.35 2.25
C SER A 385 -3.13 8.86 2.22
N LEU A 386 -4.20 9.27 1.53
CA LEU A 386 -4.64 10.68 1.47
C LEU A 386 -5.05 11.20 2.86
N GLY A 387 -5.78 10.39 3.65
CA GLY A 387 -6.13 10.72 5.03
C GLY A 387 -4.89 10.91 5.92
N VAL A 388 -3.91 10.00 5.84
CA VAL A 388 -2.65 10.11 6.59
C VAL A 388 -1.85 11.34 6.16
N MET A 389 -1.68 11.55 4.85
CA MET A 389 -0.91 12.69 4.32
C MET A 389 -1.54 14.02 4.73
N ASN A 390 -2.87 14.15 4.66
CA ASN A 390 -3.55 15.37 5.07
C ASN A 390 -3.50 15.61 6.58
N LEU A 391 -3.25 14.58 7.41
CA LEU A 391 -3.07 14.73 8.85
C LEU A 391 -1.62 15.09 9.26
N LEU A 392 -0.66 15.06 8.32
CA LEU A 392 0.71 15.44 8.61
C LEU A 392 0.81 16.93 8.99
N PRO A 393 1.73 17.32 9.89
CA PRO A 393 1.95 18.70 10.31
C PRO A 393 2.68 19.52 9.25
N ILE A 394 2.20 19.49 8.02
CA ILE A 394 2.74 20.23 6.87
C ILE A 394 1.83 21.45 6.67
N PRO A 395 2.38 22.68 6.68
CA PRO A 395 1.59 23.86 6.39
C PRO A 395 0.88 23.74 5.04
N VAL A 396 -0.33 24.31 4.92
CA VAL A 396 -1.28 24.18 3.78
C VAL A 396 -2.17 22.94 3.83
N LEU A 397 -1.72 21.83 4.43
CA LEU A 397 -2.57 20.67 4.68
C LEU A 397 -3.40 20.85 5.97
N ASP A 398 -4.43 20.03 6.12
CA ASP A 398 -5.30 20.03 7.30
C ASP A 398 -4.52 19.85 8.60
N GLY A 399 -3.55 18.93 8.62
CA GLY A 399 -2.70 18.65 9.77
C GLY A 399 -1.82 19.84 10.16
N GLY A 400 -1.44 20.70 9.21
CA GLY A 400 -0.80 21.99 9.50
C GLY A 400 -1.73 22.96 10.24
N LEU A 401 -3.00 23.05 9.82
CA LEU A 401 -4.01 23.84 10.53
C LEU A 401 -4.32 23.27 11.92
N LEU A 402 -4.41 21.94 12.04
CA LEU A 402 -4.56 21.25 13.32
C LEU A 402 -3.38 21.53 14.25
N LEU A 403 -2.15 21.57 13.74
CA LEU A 403 -0.97 21.96 14.51
C LEU A 403 -1.13 23.38 15.07
N TYR A 404 -1.55 24.35 14.24
CA TYR A 404 -1.73 25.73 14.68
C TYR A 404 -2.80 25.87 15.77
N TYR A 405 -3.94 25.20 15.60
CA TYR A 405 -4.99 25.22 16.63
C TYR A 405 -4.59 24.48 17.90
N SER A 406 -3.81 23.40 17.79
CA SER A 406 -3.26 22.71 18.96
C SER A 406 -2.32 23.62 19.75
N LEU A 407 -1.49 24.40 19.05
CA LEU A 407 -0.64 25.41 19.69
C LEU A 407 -1.46 26.54 20.32
N GLU A 408 -2.58 26.96 19.72
CA GLU A 408 -3.51 27.92 20.31
C GLU A 408 -4.14 27.38 21.61
N VAL A 409 -4.55 26.11 21.65
CA VAL A 409 -5.05 25.46 22.88
C VAL A 409 -3.99 25.43 23.96
N LEU A 410 -2.74 25.05 23.62
CA LEU A 410 -1.64 24.95 24.57
C LEU A 410 -1.17 26.31 25.11
N THR A 411 -1.16 27.34 24.26
CA THR A 411 -0.67 28.69 24.63
C THR A 411 -1.79 29.61 25.14
N GLY A 412 -3.05 29.21 24.98
CA GLY A 412 -4.23 30.03 25.30
C GLY A 412 -4.37 31.28 24.44
N ARG A 413 -3.56 31.44 23.38
CA ARG A 413 -3.50 32.63 22.54
C ARG A 413 -3.44 32.22 21.07
N ARG A 414 -4.10 33.00 20.20
CA ARG A 414 -3.99 32.83 18.74
C ARG A 414 -2.55 33.08 18.30
N LEU A 415 -2.05 32.22 17.41
CA LEU A 415 -0.78 32.45 16.73
C LEU A 415 -0.85 33.75 15.93
N PRO A 416 0.20 34.60 15.95
CA PRO A 416 0.25 35.80 15.13
C PRO A 416 0.06 35.47 13.65
N ASP A 417 -0.81 36.22 12.97
CA ASP A 417 -1.13 35.98 11.54
C ASP A 417 0.12 35.97 10.65
N ARG A 418 1.11 36.80 10.97
CA ARG A 418 2.41 36.82 10.26
C ARG A 418 3.13 35.47 10.28
N ILE A 419 3.07 34.74 11.39
CA ILE A 419 3.71 33.42 11.52
C ILE A 419 2.94 32.40 10.68
N VAL A 420 1.60 32.43 10.74
CA VAL A 420 0.74 31.53 9.97
C VAL A 420 0.93 31.76 8.47
N GLU A 421 0.94 33.01 8.00
CA GLU A 421 1.17 33.35 6.60
C GLU A 421 2.56 32.90 6.11
N LEU A 422 3.61 33.14 6.90
CA LEU A 422 4.96 32.71 6.56
C LEU A 422 5.06 31.19 6.47
N ALA A 423 4.49 30.48 7.45
CA ALA A 423 4.47 29.03 7.47
C ALA A 423 3.67 28.47 6.30
N GLN A 424 2.51 29.05 5.97
CA GLN A 424 1.73 28.67 4.78
C GLN A 424 2.52 28.87 3.48
N ARG A 425 3.17 30.02 3.29
CA ARG A 425 4.00 30.28 2.10
C ARG A 425 5.15 29.27 1.99
N ALA A 426 5.83 29.00 3.10
CA ALA A 426 6.87 27.97 3.16
C ALA A 426 6.31 26.58 2.82
N GLY A 427 5.12 26.24 3.33
CA GLY A 427 4.40 25.02 3.01
C GLY A 427 4.04 24.88 1.53
N ILE A 428 3.54 25.94 0.88
CA ILE A 428 3.22 25.93 -0.55
C ILE A 428 4.51 25.66 -1.35
N VAL A 429 5.60 26.36 -1.04
CA VAL A 429 6.89 26.17 -1.72
C VAL A 429 7.39 24.73 -1.54
N PHE A 430 7.31 24.20 -0.31
CA PHE A 430 7.68 22.83 0.00
C PHE A 430 6.82 21.81 -0.75
N LEU A 431 5.49 22.00 -0.77
CA LEU A 431 4.56 21.12 -1.47
C LEU A 431 4.82 21.13 -2.98
N VAL A 432 5.04 22.30 -3.58
CA VAL A 432 5.38 22.41 -5.01
C VAL A 432 6.70 21.71 -5.32
N MET A 433 7.71 21.86 -4.46
CA MET A 433 8.99 21.14 -4.61
C MET A 433 8.79 19.61 -4.54
N LEU A 434 7.97 19.14 -3.59
CA LEU A 434 7.66 17.72 -3.43
C LEU A 434 6.87 17.17 -4.62
N MET A 435 5.89 17.93 -5.13
CA MET A 435 5.14 17.59 -6.35
C MET A 435 6.04 17.55 -7.58
N ALA A 436 6.97 18.51 -7.72
CA ALA A 436 7.95 18.52 -8.80
C ALA A 436 8.89 17.31 -8.71
N LEU A 437 9.33 16.94 -7.50
CA LEU A 437 10.13 15.75 -7.27
C LEU A 437 9.36 14.46 -7.60
N ALA A 438 8.10 14.34 -7.18
CA ALA A 438 7.24 13.22 -7.52
C ALA A 438 7.02 13.10 -9.03
N LEU A 439 6.76 14.21 -9.72
CA LEU A 439 6.61 14.24 -11.17
C LEU A 439 7.92 13.88 -11.89
N PHE A 440 9.07 14.37 -11.39
CA PHE A 440 10.38 14.00 -11.89
C PHE A 440 10.63 12.49 -11.73
N ASN A 441 10.32 11.93 -10.55
CA ASN A 441 10.44 10.51 -10.29
C ASN A 441 9.53 9.68 -11.21
N ASP A 442 8.28 10.08 -11.41
CA ASP A 442 7.33 9.43 -12.32
C ASP A 442 7.83 9.48 -13.77
N THR A 443 8.28 10.65 -14.23
CA THR A 443 8.81 10.85 -15.58
C THR A 443 10.08 10.01 -15.79
N MET A 444 10.98 9.99 -14.81
CA MET A 444 12.18 9.18 -14.87
C MET A 444 11.85 7.69 -14.84
N ARG A 445 10.80 7.25 -14.15
CA ARG A 445 10.31 5.86 -14.20
C ARG A 445 9.76 5.49 -15.58
N LEU A 446 9.07 6.40 -16.26
CA LEU A 446 8.53 6.19 -17.60
C LEU A 446 9.61 6.21 -18.69
N LEU A 447 10.63 7.06 -18.53
CA LEU A 447 11.73 7.23 -19.48
C LEU A 447 12.87 6.25 -19.27
N ARG A 448 13.01 5.67 -18.06
CA ARG A 448 14.08 4.70 -17.79
C ARG A 448 13.84 3.44 -18.64
N PRO A 449 14.77 3.05 -19.52
CA PRO A 449 14.85 1.67 -19.94
C PRO A 449 15.10 0.81 -18.69
N ALA A 450 14.68 -0.47 -18.73
CA ALA A 450 14.83 -1.41 -17.63
C ALA A 450 16.17 -1.21 -16.90
N ALA A 451 16.13 -0.97 -15.58
CA ALA A 451 17.27 -0.49 -14.81
C ALA A 451 18.54 -1.30 -15.10
N THR A 452 19.60 -0.61 -15.54
CA THR A 452 20.97 -1.06 -15.37
C THR A 452 21.20 -1.25 -13.87
N PRO A 453 21.40 -2.49 -13.39
CA PRO A 453 21.65 -2.72 -11.99
C PRO A 453 22.99 -2.10 -11.58
N PRO A 454 23.18 -1.75 -10.30
CA PRO A 454 24.38 -1.07 -9.85
C PRO A 454 25.65 -1.88 -10.15
N ALA A 455 26.74 -1.16 -10.42
CA ALA A 455 28.09 -1.67 -10.68
C ALA A 455 28.71 -2.49 -9.52
N ASN A 456 27.94 -2.94 -8.53
CA ASN A 456 28.39 -3.88 -7.51
C ASN A 456 27.54 -5.16 -7.48
N THR A 457 26.70 -5.38 -8.51
CA THR A 457 26.06 -6.69 -8.75
C THR A 457 26.72 -7.43 -9.90
N TYR A 458 28.04 -7.24 -10.06
CA TYR A 458 28.86 -8.11 -10.88
C TYR A 458 28.95 -9.47 -10.19
N VAL A 459 28.29 -10.47 -10.75
CA VAL A 459 28.72 -11.85 -10.50
C VAL A 459 30.08 -11.95 -11.20
N ARG A 460 31.18 -11.83 -10.45
CA ARG A 460 32.49 -12.20 -10.96
C ARG A 460 32.44 -13.68 -11.22
N CYS A 461 32.43 -14.05 -12.49
CA CYS A 461 32.64 -15.43 -12.86
C CYS A 461 34.08 -15.81 -12.49
N PRO A 462 34.35 -17.07 -12.08
CA PRO A 462 35.70 -17.47 -11.65
C PRO A 462 36.82 -17.25 -12.69
N ASN A 463 36.46 -16.93 -13.94
CA ASN A 463 37.36 -16.73 -15.07
C ASN A 463 37.39 -15.27 -15.60
N ASP A 464 36.82 -14.29 -14.89
CA ASP A 464 36.86 -12.85 -15.24
C ASP A 464 37.86 -12.04 -14.41
#